data_AF-A0A7S0HLE3-F1
#
_entry.id   AF-A0A7S0HLE3-F1
#
_cell.length_a   1.000
_cell.length_b   1.000
_cell.length_c   1.000
_cell.angle_alpha   90.00
_cell.angle_beta   90.00
_cell.angle_gamma   90.00
#
_symmetry.space_group_name_H-M   'P 1'
#
loop_
_entity.id
_entity.type
_entity.pdbx_description
1 polymer ?
#
loop_
_entity_poly.entity_id
_entity_poly.type
_entity_poly.pdbx_seq_one_letter_code
_entity_poly.pdbx_strand_id
1 'polypeptide(L)'
;GAGGQAVQGAPSGLQPGSSHEYTVPQFTFEVLECCEQLGGARAYRLTADLKLCATTQGTGCKVASDMLTFRAKEVGYELMYKWPEPIDETRATKSFSKRDRALTVVAPLLRQ
;
A
#
# COMPACT_ATOMS: atom_id res chain seq x y z
N GLY A 1 20.53 -18.63 14.91
CA GLY A 1 19.80 -18.62 13.63
C GLY A 1 19.56 -17.18 13.25
N ALA A 2 19.94 -16.79 12.03
CA ALA A 2 19.92 -15.41 11.57
C ALA A 2 18.49 -14.83 11.62
N GLY A 3 18.34 -13.69 12.30
CA GLY A 3 17.13 -12.89 12.29
C GLY A 3 16.99 -12.19 10.95
N GLY A 4 15.85 -12.39 10.28
CA GLY A 4 15.50 -11.65 9.07
C GLY A 4 15.38 -10.17 9.42
N GLN A 5 16.33 -9.36 8.95
CA GLN A 5 16.25 -7.91 9.04
C GLN A 5 15.13 -7.42 8.13
N ALA A 6 14.10 -6.82 8.71
CA ALA A 6 13.20 -5.95 7.97
C ALA A 6 14.03 -4.76 7.44
N VAL A 7 14.33 -4.76 6.14
CA VAL A 7 14.97 -3.63 5.48
C VAL A 7 13.97 -2.47 5.41
N GLN A 8 14.13 -1.47 6.29
CA GLN A 8 13.56 -0.13 6.12
C GLN A 8 14.28 0.58 4.96
N GLY A 9 14.14 0.07 3.74
CA GLY A 9 14.52 0.81 2.54
C GLY A 9 13.44 1.84 2.24
N ALA A 10 13.81 3.10 2.04
CA ALA A 10 12.90 4.08 1.44
C ALA A 10 12.36 3.45 0.14
N PRO A 11 11.04 3.21 0.03
CA PRO A 11 10.54 2.33 -1.01
C PRO A 11 10.64 3.04 -2.36
N SER A 12 11.50 2.52 -3.22
CA SER A 12 11.61 2.89 -4.63
C SER A 12 10.24 2.72 -5.28
N GLY A 13 9.61 3.81 -5.72
CA GLY A 13 8.29 3.71 -6.37
C GLY A 13 7.33 4.86 -6.09
N LEU A 14 7.64 5.77 -5.15
CA LEU A 14 6.88 7.02 -5.04
C LEU A 14 7.05 7.83 -6.33
N GLN A 15 5.96 7.98 -7.08
CA GLN A 15 5.95 8.94 -8.18
C GLN A 15 5.60 10.33 -7.61
N PRO A 16 6.21 11.40 -8.14
CA PRO A 16 5.83 12.78 -7.83
C PRO A 16 4.43 13.03 -8.41
N GLY A 17 3.42 12.57 -7.68
CA GLY A 17 2.01 12.74 -7.98
C GLY A 17 1.29 13.52 -6.90
N SER A 18 1.96 13.89 -5.79
CA SER A 18 1.40 14.81 -4.81
C SER A 18 1.15 16.14 -5.51
N SER A 19 -0.12 16.39 -5.83
CA SER A 19 -0.56 17.75 -6.13
C SER A 19 -0.10 18.61 -4.94
N HIS A 20 0.43 19.82 -5.14
CA HIS A 20 1.05 20.67 -4.10
C HIS A 20 0.22 20.84 -2.80
N GLU A 21 -1.06 20.49 -2.83
CA GLU A 21 -2.05 20.59 -1.77
C GLU A 21 -2.18 19.33 -0.89
N TYR A 22 -1.55 18.20 -1.25
CA TYR A 22 -1.70 16.93 -0.56
C TYR A 22 -0.42 16.44 0.11
N THR A 23 -0.54 16.00 1.34
CA THR A 23 0.50 15.34 2.12
C THR A 23 0.58 13.86 1.75
N VAL A 24 1.80 13.35 1.58
CA VAL A 24 2.03 11.90 1.44
C VAL A 24 2.02 11.26 2.83
N PRO A 25 1.14 10.28 3.11
CA PRO A 25 1.14 9.59 4.40
C PRO A 25 2.44 8.81 4.60
N GLN A 26 2.86 8.61 5.84
CA GLN A 26 3.92 7.65 6.15
C GLN A 26 3.45 6.25 5.80
N PHE A 27 4.33 5.39 5.31
CA PHE A 27 3.97 4.01 4.98
C PHE A 27 5.15 3.05 5.09
N THR A 28 4.83 1.76 5.24
CA THR A 28 5.78 0.66 5.13
C THR A 28 5.46 -0.20 3.92
N PHE A 29 6.50 -0.84 3.39
CA PHE A 29 6.42 -1.77 2.27
C PHE A 29 7.15 -3.06 2.65
N GLU A 30 6.49 -4.19 2.44
CA GLU A 30 7.01 -5.52 2.76
C GLU A 30 6.81 -6.46 1.56
N VAL A 31 7.80 -7.32 1.31
CA VAL A 31 7.65 -8.46 0.41
C VAL A 31 7.29 -9.68 1.25
N LEU A 32 6.13 -10.27 0.96
CA LEU A 32 5.66 -11.49 1.55
C LEU A 32 6.06 -12.65 0.64
N GLU A 33 7.08 -13.41 1.03
CA GLU A 33 7.56 -14.56 0.24
C GLU A 33 6.51 -15.68 0.12
N CYS A 34 5.69 -15.87 1.16
CA CYS A 34 4.57 -16.81 1.16
C CYS A 34 3.37 -16.19 1.88
N CYS A 35 2.34 -15.80 1.15
CA CYS A 35 1.11 -15.26 1.73
C CYS A 35 0.03 -16.35 1.82
N GLU A 36 -0.13 -16.95 3.01
CA GLU A 36 -1.12 -18.02 3.27
C GLU A 36 -2.55 -17.62 2.88
N GLN A 37 -2.92 -16.34 3.10
CA GLN A 37 -4.22 -15.78 2.74
C GLN A 37 -4.48 -15.81 1.22
N LEU A 38 -3.42 -15.92 0.42
CA LEU A 38 -3.44 -15.95 -1.03
C LEU A 38 -2.97 -17.30 -1.58
N GLY A 39 -3.07 -18.36 -0.77
CA GLY A 39 -2.70 -19.73 -1.16
C GLY A 39 -1.19 -19.93 -1.31
N GLY A 40 -0.40 -19.23 -0.50
CA GLY A 40 1.06 -19.29 -0.53
C GLY A 40 1.72 -18.46 -1.63
N ALA A 41 0.96 -17.59 -2.30
CA ALA A 41 1.52 -16.71 -3.34
C ALA A 41 2.48 -15.67 -2.74
N ARG A 42 3.54 -15.34 -3.49
CA ARG A 42 4.38 -14.17 -3.21
C ARG A 42 3.57 -12.89 -3.44
N ALA A 43 3.68 -11.93 -2.53
CA ALA A 43 2.87 -10.73 -2.54
C ALA A 43 3.62 -9.51 -2.00
N TYR A 44 3.16 -8.32 -2.37
CA TYR A 44 3.54 -7.08 -1.70
C TYR A 44 2.50 -6.72 -0.65
N ARG A 45 2.97 -6.18 0.48
CA ARG A 45 2.14 -5.51 1.46
C ARG A 45 2.59 -4.06 1.61
N LEU A 46 1.65 -3.14 1.45
CA LEU A 46 1.85 -1.73 1.74
C LEU A 46 0.92 -1.32 2.87
N THR A 47 1.45 -0.74 3.94
CA THR A 47 0.66 -0.20 5.05
C THR A 47 0.90 1.29 5.16
N ALA A 48 -0.11 2.11 4.84
CA ALA A 48 -0.07 3.55 4.99
C ALA A 48 -0.73 3.99 6.30
N ASP A 49 -0.04 4.83 7.05
CA ASP A 49 -0.52 5.47 8.26
C ASP A 49 -1.35 6.70 7.91
N LEU A 50 -2.64 6.63 8.23
CA LEU A 50 -3.66 7.61 7.90
C LEU A 50 -4.19 8.28 9.17
N LYS A 51 -3.32 8.67 10.13
CA LYS A 51 -3.73 9.30 11.42
C LYS A 51 -4.80 10.39 11.31
N LEU A 52 -4.82 11.16 10.22
CA LEU A 52 -5.79 12.23 10.01
C LEU A 52 -7.15 11.72 9.50
N CYS A 53 -7.21 10.54 8.87
CA CYS A 53 -8.44 9.91 8.44
C CYS A 53 -9.19 9.29 9.63
N ALA A 54 -10.20 9.98 10.16
CA ALA A 54 -11.12 9.41 11.14
C ALA A 54 -12.13 8.43 10.51
N THR A 55 -12.38 8.55 9.20
CA THR A 55 -13.34 7.73 8.46
C THR A 55 -12.79 7.38 7.06
N THR A 56 -13.45 6.44 6.39
CA THR A 56 -13.20 6.11 4.97
C THR A 56 -14.05 6.94 4.01
N GLN A 57 -14.96 7.77 4.52
CA GLN A 57 -15.78 8.65 3.68
C GLN A 57 -14.88 9.64 2.96
N GLY A 58 -15.15 9.91 1.67
CA GLY A 58 -14.31 10.80 0.87
C GLY A 58 -12.92 10.26 0.51
N THR A 59 -12.61 9.00 0.85
CA THR A 59 -11.38 8.31 0.44
C THR A 59 -11.58 7.51 -0.85
N GLY A 60 -10.58 7.51 -1.72
CA GLY A 60 -10.52 6.67 -2.91
C GLY A 60 -9.23 5.85 -2.90
N CYS A 61 -9.33 4.55 -3.18
CA CYS A 61 -8.18 3.66 -3.27
C CYS A 61 -8.29 2.76 -4.51
N LYS A 62 -7.42 3.00 -5.50
CA LYS A 62 -7.29 2.19 -6.71
C LYS A 62 -5.99 1.38 -6.62
N VAL A 63 -6.11 0.08 -6.87
CA VAL A 63 -4.96 -0.82 -7.03
C VAL A 63 -5.01 -1.27 -8.47
N ALA A 64 -3.99 -0.94 -9.23
CA ALA A 64 -3.76 -1.40 -10.58
C ALA A 64 -2.52 -2.31 -10.60
N SER A 65 -2.36 -3.08 -11.67
CA SER A 65 -1.24 -4.02 -11.83
C SER A 65 0.13 -3.36 -11.68
N ASP A 66 0.29 -2.09 -12.03
CA ASP A 66 1.55 -1.36 -11.96
C ASP A 66 1.62 -0.32 -10.84
N MET A 67 0.48 0.09 -10.26
CA MET A 67 0.44 1.20 -9.31
C MET A 67 -0.69 1.11 -8.28
N LEU A 68 -0.40 1.54 -7.05
CA LEU A 68 -1.36 1.93 -6.03
C LEU A 68 -1.62 3.44 -6.11
N THR A 69 -2.89 3.82 -6.05
CA THR A 69 -3.32 5.21 -5.86
C THR A 69 -4.30 5.30 -4.70
N PHE A 70 -3.97 6.07 -3.68
CA PHE A 70 -4.86 6.43 -2.59
C PHE A 70 -4.99 7.94 -2.50
N ARG A 71 -6.21 8.44 -2.28
CA ARG A 71 -6.49 9.86 -2.06
C ARG A 71 -7.57 10.01 -0.99
N ALA A 72 -7.35 10.91 -0.04
CA ALA A 72 -8.34 11.34 0.94
C ALA A 72 -8.44 12.87 0.90
N LYS A 73 -9.47 13.39 0.20
CA LYS A 73 -9.59 14.83 -0.06
C LYS A 73 -9.81 15.66 1.20
N GLU A 74 -10.64 15.18 2.11
CA GLU A 74 -11.03 15.93 3.31
C GLU A 74 -9.86 16.22 4.25
N VAL A 75 -8.85 15.36 4.26
CA VAL A 75 -7.66 15.48 5.13
C VAL A 75 -6.39 15.78 4.34
N GLY A 76 -6.50 16.01 3.03
CA GLY A 76 -5.39 16.32 2.16
C GLY A 76 -4.33 15.22 2.07
N TYR A 77 -4.71 13.93 2.00
CA TYR A 77 -3.75 12.85 1.75
C TYR A 77 -3.78 12.34 0.32
N GLU A 78 -2.59 12.04 -0.20
CA GLU A 78 -2.38 11.42 -1.49
C GLU A 78 -1.17 10.48 -1.43
N LEU A 79 -1.34 9.25 -1.92
CA LEU A 79 -0.28 8.27 -2.06
C LEU A 79 -0.37 7.66 -3.47
N MET A 80 0.68 7.85 -4.27
CA MET A 80 0.86 7.20 -5.56
C MET A 80 2.15 6.39 -5.49
N TYR A 81 2.00 5.06 -5.56
CA TYR A 81 3.11 4.14 -5.39
C TYR A 81 3.15 3.14 -6.53
N LYS A 82 4.22 3.18 -7.33
CA LYS A 82 4.50 2.23 -8.40
C LYS A 82 5.03 0.93 -7.80
N TRP A 83 4.43 -0.20 -8.16
CA TRP A 83 4.90 -1.50 -7.72
C TRP A 83 6.27 -1.83 -8.35
N PRO A 84 7.17 -2.51 -7.62
CA PRO A 84 8.45 -2.94 -8.19
C PRO A 84 8.28 -3.93 -9.35
N GLU A 85 7.27 -4.79 -9.27
CA GLU A 85 6.89 -5.76 -10.30
C GLU A 85 5.35 -5.76 -10.46
N PRO A 86 4.81 -6.14 -11.62
CA PRO A 86 3.37 -6.22 -11.83
C PRO A 86 2.68 -7.14 -10.82
N ILE A 87 1.57 -6.65 -10.27
CA ILE A 87 0.72 -7.40 -9.35
C ILE A 87 -0.55 -7.90 -10.05
N ASP A 88 -1.17 -8.91 -9.47
CA ASP A 88 -2.50 -9.39 -9.82
C ASP A 88 -3.54 -8.54 -9.09
N GLU A 89 -4.04 -7.51 -9.78
CA GLU A 89 -5.00 -6.55 -9.23
C GLU A 89 -6.35 -7.20 -8.90
N THR A 90 -6.69 -8.32 -9.54
CA THR A 90 -7.95 -9.03 -9.32
C THR A 90 -7.99 -9.76 -7.98
N ARG A 91 -6.81 -10.11 -7.46
CA ARG A 91 -6.63 -10.77 -6.16
C ARG A 91 -6.08 -9.84 -5.08
N ALA A 92 -5.80 -8.58 -5.41
CA ALA A 92 -5.34 -7.61 -4.44
C ALA A 92 -6.44 -7.25 -3.44
N THR A 93 -6.08 -7.14 -2.17
CA THR A 93 -6.99 -6.81 -1.08
C THR A 93 -6.62 -5.46 -0.46
N LYS A 94 -7.63 -4.76 0.06
CA LYS A 94 -7.49 -3.45 0.70
C LYS A 94 -8.30 -3.48 1.99
N SER A 95 -7.69 -3.09 3.10
CA SER A 95 -8.37 -3.01 4.39
C SER A 95 -8.03 -1.70 5.09
N PHE A 96 -9.04 -1.02 5.62
CA PHE A 96 -8.85 0.15 6.46
C PHE A 96 -9.16 -0.19 7.93
N SER A 97 -8.17 -0.03 8.79
CA SER A 97 -8.37 -0.11 10.25
C SER A 97 -8.76 1.25 10.79
N LYS A 98 -10.00 1.41 11.27
CA LYS A 98 -10.44 2.63 11.98
C LYS A 98 -9.70 2.84 13.30
N ARG A 99 -9.35 1.74 13.98
CA ARG A 99 -8.66 1.75 15.27
C ARG A 99 -7.22 2.24 15.11
N ASP A 100 -6.50 1.64 14.16
CA ASP A 100 -5.08 1.94 13.94
C ASP A 100 -4.89 3.09 12.95
N ARG A 101 -5.99 3.57 12.35
CA ARG A 101 -6.03 4.59 11.30
C ARG A 101 -5.06 4.26 10.18
N ALA A 102 -5.12 3.04 9.67
CA ALA A 102 -4.18 2.55 8.67
C ALA A 102 -4.90 1.94 7.48
N LEU A 103 -4.38 2.18 6.27
CA LEU A 103 -4.74 1.46 5.06
C LEU A 103 -3.68 0.38 4.81
N THR A 104 -4.09 -0.88 4.78
CA THR A 104 -3.25 -1.99 4.35
C THR A 104 -3.71 -2.47 2.98
N VAL A 105 -2.78 -2.61 2.05
CA VAL A 105 -2.98 -3.21 0.73
C VAL A 105 -2.10 -4.44 0.65
N VAL A 106 -2.67 -5.59 0.31
CA VAL A 106 -1.92 -6.81 0.02
C VAL A 106 -2.18 -7.20 -1.42
N ALA A 107 -1.14 -7.15 -2.25
CA ALA A 107 -1.22 -7.35 -3.69
C ALA A 107 -0.31 -8.53 -4.11
N PRO A 108 -0.87 -9.70 -4.46
CA PRO A 108 -0.06 -10.80 -4.96
C PRO A 108 0.62 -10.44 -6.28
N LEU A 109 1.80 -10.98 -6.51
CA LEU A 109 2.47 -10.84 -7.80
C LEU A 109 1.63 -11.49 -8.92
N LEU A 110 1.61 -10.86 -10.09
CA LEU A 110 1.11 -11.49 -11.30
C LEU A 110 2.10 -12.61 -11.64
N ARG A 111 1.68 -13.88 -11.53
CA ARG A 111 2.53 -15.10 -11.61
C ARG A 111 3.75 -14.93 -12.54
N GLN A 112 4.94 -15.29 -12.04
CA GLN A 112 6.02 -15.81 -12.88
C GLN A 112 5.84 -17.32 -13.05
#